data_AF-A0A959GXD9-F1
#
_entry.id   AF-A0A959GXD9-F1
#
_cell.length_a   1.000
_cell.length_b   1.000
_cell.length_c   1.000
_cell.angle_alpha   90.00
_cell.angle_beta   90.00
_cell.angle_gamma   90.00
#
_symmetry.space_group_name_H-M   'P 1'
#
loop_
_entity.id
_entity.type
_entity.pdbx_description
1 polymer ?
#
loop_
_entity_poly.entity_id
_entity_poly.type
_entity_poly.pdbx_seq_one_letter_code
_entity_poly.pdbx_strand_id
1 'polypeptide(L)'
;MVTQTNVSPRDALDIVFQHRNRAYGAYQLQRAYPRYLIRAFLISQVLILLALLAPKLLKAVNALAPPPEIVYAPSDGPLLIEKEPAIPPPPRVETPPPPTRSTVKFVPPVVEKDEDVAAEKPPAVEDLAQQKEDIGTETKAGNDDAP
;
A
#
# COMPACT_ATOMS: atom_id res chain seq x y z
N MET A 1 -30.74 4.23 48.33
CA MET A 1 -30.93 4.20 46.87
C MET A 1 -30.20 5.40 46.30
N VAL A 2 -29.10 5.19 45.57
CA VAL A 2 -28.33 6.29 44.97
C VAL A 2 -28.97 6.61 43.62
N THR A 3 -29.58 7.79 43.50
CA THR A 3 -30.15 8.27 42.24
C THR A 3 -29.03 8.64 41.29
N GLN A 4 -28.89 7.92 40.18
CA GLN A 4 -27.99 8.30 39.08
C GLN A 4 -28.56 9.52 38.38
N THR A 5 -28.05 10.72 38.71
CA THR A 5 -28.41 11.95 38.02
C THR A 5 -27.65 12.01 36.70
N ASN A 6 -28.38 11.89 35.58
CA ASN A 6 -27.83 12.08 34.23
C ASN A 6 -27.51 13.57 34.04
N VAL A 7 -26.31 13.98 34.44
CA VAL A 7 -25.78 15.33 34.20
C VAL A 7 -25.06 15.36 32.86
N SER A 8 -25.45 16.29 31.98
CA SER A 8 -24.76 16.50 30.71
C SER A 8 -23.30 16.89 30.97
N PRO A 9 -22.32 16.41 30.18
CA PRO A 9 -20.90 16.77 30.35
C PRO A 9 -20.63 18.27 30.34
N ARG A 10 -21.47 19.05 29.65
CA ARG A 10 -21.41 20.52 29.65
C ARG A 10 -21.83 21.11 30.99
N ASP A 11 -22.91 20.60 31.57
CA ASP A 11 -23.43 21.05 32.86
C ASP A 11 -22.47 20.64 33.98
N ALA A 12 -21.89 19.43 33.89
CA ALA A 12 -20.86 18.98 34.81
C ALA A 12 -19.63 19.92 34.79
N LEU A 13 -19.19 20.34 33.60
CA LEU A 13 -18.13 21.34 33.46
C LEU A 13 -18.51 22.69 34.06
N ASP A 14 -19.73 23.15 33.83
CA ASP A 14 -20.19 24.44 34.35
C ASP A 14 -20.29 24.46 35.88
N ILE A 15 -20.63 23.32 36.49
CA ILE A 15 -20.66 23.10 37.95
C ILE A 15 -19.25 23.09 38.55
N VAL A 16 -18.32 22.31 37.98
CA VAL A 16 -16.92 22.22 38.48
C VAL A 16 -16.23 23.59 38.44
N PHE A 17 -16.58 24.43 37.46
CA PHE A 17 -16.02 25.77 37.26
C PHE A 17 -16.95 26.90 37.71
N GLN A 18 -17.95 26.64 38.57
CA GLN A 18 -18.91 27.66 39.01
C GLN A 18 -18.28 28.79 39.83
N HIS A 19 -17.28 28.47 40.66
CA HIS A 19 -16.57 29.42 41.53
C HIS A 19 -15.07 29.54 41.17
N ARG A 20 -14.68 29.14 39.95
CA ARG A 20 -13.29 29.20 39.47
C ARG A 20 -13.19 30.07 38.22
N ASN A 21 -11.97 30.47 37.88
CA ASN A 21 -11.72 31.24 36.66
C ASN A 21 -12.01 30.38 35.40
N ARG A 22 -13.08 30.73 34.68
CA ARG A 22 -13.48 30.11 33.40
C ARG A 22 -12.70 30.63 32.19
N ALA A 23 -11.97 31.72 32.34
CA ALA A 23 -11.11 32.26 31.29
C ALA A 23 -9.82 31.45 31.12
N TYR A 24 -9.50 30.55 32.07
CA TYR A 24 -8.37 29.64 31.92
C TYR A 24 -8.62 28.68 30.74
N GLY A 25 -7.60 28.49 29.90
CA GLY A 25 -7.72 27.82 28.60
C GLY A 25 -8.33 26.42 28.64
N ALA A 26 -8.19 25.70 29.77
CA ALA A 26 -8.74 24.36 29.94
C ALA A 26 -10.28 24.29 29.82
N TYR A 27 -11.02 25.25 30.38
CA TYR A 27 -12.49 25.27 30.31
C TYR A 27 -12.96 25.46 28.86
N GLN A 28 -12.34 26.39 28.14
CA GLN A 28 -12.66 26.65 26.74
C GLN A 28 -12.34 25.44 25.85
N LEU A 29 -11.20 24.78 26.07
CA LEU A 29 -10.79 23.62 25.30
C LEU A 29 -11.77 22.46 25.46
N GLN A 30 -12.15 22.11 26.69
CA GLN A 30 -13.10 21.02 26.94
C GLN A 30 -14.51 21.35 26.43
N ARG A 31 -14.93 22.62 26.52
CA ARG A 31 -16.24 23.05 26.02
C ARG A 31 -16.34 23.09 24.50
N ALA A 32 -15.23 23.41 23.83
CA ALA A 32 -15.14 23.48 22.37
C ALA A 32 -14.81 22.13 21.71
N TYR A 33 -14.17 21.20 22.42
CA TYR A 33 -13.77 19.86 21.95
C TYR A 33 -14.83 19.12 21.12
N PRO A 34 -16.09 18.94 21.60
CA PRO A 34 -17.10 18.21 20.82
C PRO A 34 -17.42 18.90 19.49
N ARG A 35 -17.27 20.23 19.39
CA ARG A 35 -17.50 20.96 18.13
C ARG A 35 -16.42 20.63 17.11
N TYR A 36 -15.16 20.57 17.54
CA TYR A 36 -14.04 20.20 16.67
C TYR A 36 -14.12 18.73 16.24
N LEU A 37 -14.48 17.83 17.15
CA LEU A 37 -14.71 16.42 16.82
C LEU A 37 -15.79 16.25 15.74
N ILE A 38 -16.96 16.88 15.93
CA ILE A 38 -18.05 16.76 14.95
C ILE A 38 -17.64 17.35 13.60
N ARG A 39 -16.95 18.49 13.58
CA ARG A 39 -16.43 19.09 12.34
C ARG A 39 -15.43 18.17 11.65
N ALA A 40 -14.45 17.65 12.38
CA ALA A 40 -13.45 16.73 11.82
C ALA A 40 -14.10 15.45 11.29
N PHE A 41 -15.05 14.89 12.03
CA PHE A 41 -15.82 13.71 11.62
C PHE A 41 -16.61 13.97 10.33
N LEU A 42 -17.32 15.10 10.25
CA LEU A 42 -18.08 15.47 9.05
C LEU A 42 -17.17 15.69 7.83
N ILE A 43 -16.05 16.39 8.01
CA ILE A 43 -15.08 16.63 6.93
C ILE A 43 -14.50 15.29 6.44
N SER A 44 -14.10 14.42 7.36
CA SER A 44 -13.60 13.08 7.03
C SER A 44 -14.64 12.26 6.26
N GLN A 45 -15.88 12.23 6.76
CA GLN A 45 -16.98 11.50 6.11
C GLN A 45 -17.22 12.02 4.69
N VAL A 46 -17.23 13.33 4.49
CA VAL A 46 -17.41 13.94 3.16
C VAL A 46 -16.25 13.59 2.23
N LEU A 47 -15.00 13.66 2.70
CA LEU A 47 -13.84 13.30 1.89
C LEU A 47 -13.85 11.82 1.48
N ILE A 48 -14.18 10.92 2.40
CA ILE A 48 -14.29 9.49 2.12
C ILE A 48 -15.40 9.23 1.10
N LEU A 49 -16.59 9.82 1.31
CA LEU A 49 -17.69 9.69 0.35
C LEU A 49 -17.32 10.26 -1.02
N LEU A 50 -16.66 11.41 -1.07
CA LEU A 50 -16.21 12.01 -2.32
C LEU A 50 -15.19 11.11 -3.03
N ALA A 51 -14.23 10.52 -2.32
CA ALA A 51 -13.26 9.60 -2.91
C ALA A 51 -13.93 8.36 -3.51
N LEU A 52 -14.95 7.81 -2.84
CA LEU A 52 -15.72 6.66 -3.34
C LEU A 52 -16.65 7.01 -4.51
N LEU A 53 -17.25 8.21 -4.48
CA LEU A 53 -18.15 8.68 -5.53
C LEU A 53 -17.41 9.30 -6.72
N ALA A 54 -16.18 9.78 -6.55
CA ALA A 54 -15.37 10.43 -7.59
C ALA A 54 -15.31 9.64 -8.91
N PRO A 55 -14.96 8.34 -8.93
CA PRO A 55 -14.94 7.59 -10.19
C PRO A 55 -16.34 7.41 -10.81
N LYS A 56 -17.40 7.35 -9.99
CA LYS A 56 -18.78 7.24 -10.49
C LYS A 56 -19.27 8.56 -11.06
N LEU A 57 -18.96 9.67 -10.40
CA LEU A 57 -19.28 11.03 -10.87
C LEU A 57 -18.54 11.36 -12.16
N LEU A 58 -17.23 11.06 -12.26
CA LEU A 58 -16.47 11.25 -13.48
C LEU A 58 -17.02 10.43 -14.66
N LYS A 59 -17.40 9.17 -14.41
CA LYS A 59 -18.05 8.34 -15.44
C LYS A 59 -19.42 8.89 -15.85
N ALA A 60 -20.24 9.37 -14.91
CA ALA A 60 -21.54 9.95 -15.21
C ALA A 60 -21.42 11.25 -16.03
N VAL A 61 -20.43 12.09 -15.72
CA VAL A 61 -20.14 13.31 -16.48
C VAL A 61 -19.59 12.97 -17.87
N ASN A 62 -18.66 12.03 -17.98
CA ASN A 62 -18.12 11.59 -19.28
C ASN A 62 -19.15 10.85 -20.15
N ALA A 63 -20.14 10.18 -19.55
CA ALA A 63 -21.23 9.56 -20.28
C ALA A 63 -22.23 10.59 -20.86
N LEU A 64 -22.28 11.79 -20.28
CA LEU A 64 -23.07 12.91 -20.79
C LEU A 64 -22.28 13.76 -21.80
N ALA A 65 -20.96 13.70 -21.76
CA ALA A 65 -20.10 14.29 -22.76
C ALA A 65 -20.21 13.48 -24.08
N PRO A 66 -20.23 14.15 -25.24
CA PRO A 66 -20.12 13.45 -26.52
C PRO A 66 -18.85 12.59 -26.52
N PRO A 67 -18.87 11.39 -27.14
CA PRO A 67 -17.68 10.57 -27.26
C PRO A 67 -16.53 11.43 -27.78
N PRO A 68 -15.31 11.33 -27.23
CA PRO A 68 -14.17 11.99 -27.86
C PRO A 68 -14.15 11.54 -29.32
N GLU A 69 -14.05 12.49 -30.24
CA GLU A 69 -13.86 12.19 -31.65
C GLU A 69 -12.52 11.46 -31.75
N ILE A 70 -12.58 10.13 -31.66
CA ILE A 70 -11.45 9.26 -31.94
C ILE A 70 -11.26 9.45 -33.43
N VAL A 71 -10.34 10.34 -33.82
CA VAL A 71 -9.82 10.38 -35.17
C VAL A 71 -9.10 9.06 -35.33
N TYR A 72 -9.84 8.03 -35.75
CA TYR A 72 -9.27 6.90 -36.44
C TYR A 72 -8.62 7.54 -37.67
N ALA A 73 -7.30 7.71 -37.61
CA ALA A 73 -6.52 7.64 -38.83
C ALA A 73 -7.02 6.36 -39.51
N PRO A 74 -7.59 6.43 -40.72
CA PRO A 74 -7.93 5.23 -41.44
C PRO A 74 -6.63 4.44 -41.53
N SER A 75 -6.53 3.35 -40.75
CA SER A 75 -5.76 2.21 -41.18
C SER A 75 -6.44 1.82 -42.47
N ASP A 76 -5.89 2.33 -43.58
CA ASP A 76 -6.38 2.08 -44.92
C ASP A 76 -6.81 0.61 -44.96
N GLY A 77 -8.06 0.40 -45.39
CA GLY A 77 -8.53 -0.92 -45.77
C GLY A 77 -7.47 -1.60 -46.65
N PRO A 78 -7.47 -2.94 -46.71
CA PRO A 78 -6.34 -3.73 -47.20
C PRO A 78 -5.68 -3.02 -48.37
N LEU A 79 -4.46 -2.53 -48.16
CA LEU A 79 -3.68 -1.83 -49.18
C LEU A 79 -3.85 -2.65 -50.45
N LEU A 80 -4.58 -2.12 -51.43
CA LEU A 80 -4.58 -2.67 -52.77
C LEU A 80 -3.17 -2.38 -53.27
N ILE A 81 -2.25 -3.27 -52.90
CA ILE A 81 -0.91 -3.34 -53.43
C ILE A 81 -1.14 -3.67 -54.90
N GLU A 82 -1.13 -2.62 -55.72
CA GLU A 82 -1.00 -2.77 -57.15
C GLU A 82 0.19 -3.71 -57.37
N LYS A 83 -0.09 -4.85 -58.00
CA LYS A 83 0.83 -5.98 -58.11
C LYS A 83 2.04 -5.54 -58.92
N GLU A 84 3.05 -5.02 -58.24
CA GLU A 84 4.37 -4.79 -58.80
C GLU A 84 4.91 -6.16 -59.27
N PRO A 85 5.49 -6.26 -60.48
CA PRO A 85 5.89 -7.55 -61.04
C PRO A 85 6.90 -8.23 -60.11
N ALA A 86 6.60 -9.47 -59.74
CA ALA A 86 7.39 -10.26 -58.79
C ALA A 86 8.86 -10.36 -59.24
N ILE A 87 9.75 -9.70 -58.49
CA ILE A 87 11.19 -9.94 -58.60
C ILE A 87 11.45 -11.31 -57.96
N PRO A 88 12.22 -12.21 -58.61
CA PRO A 88 12.51 -13.53 -58.06
C PRO A 88 13.23 -13.40 -56.70
N PRO A 89 12.89 -14.26 -55.71
CA PRO A 89 13.44 -14.16 -54.38
C PRO A 89 14.97 -14.38 -54.39
N PRO A 90 15.73 -13.60 -53.60
CA PRO A 90 17.17 -13.82 -53.47
C PRO A 90 17.44 -15.20 -52.85
N PRO A 91 18.55 -15.85 -53.21
CA PRO A 91 18.90 -17.18 -52.72
C PRO A 91 18.98 -17.20 -51.19
N ARG A 92 18.35 -18.21 -50.59
CA ARG A 92 18.34 -18.43 -49.13
C ARG A 92 19.78 -18.61 -48.66
N VAL A 93 20.28 -17.67 -47.87
CA VAL A 93 21.49 -17.89 -47.09
C VAL A 93 21.09 -18.79 -45.93
N GLU A 94 21.62 -20.02 -45.91
CA GLU A 94 21.46 -20.92 -44.77
C GLU A 94 22.18 -20.31 -43.56
N THR A 95 21.45 -19.62 -42.70
CA THR A 95 21.98 -19.21 -41.41
C THR A 95 22.16 -20.46 -40.55
N PRO A 96 23.35 -20.71 -39.98
CA PRO A 96 23.59 -21.86 -39.13
C PRO A 96 22.65 -21.86 -37.91
N PRO A 97 22.23 -23.04 -37.43
CA PRO A 97 21.22 -23.14 -36.38
C PRO A 97 21.68 -22.40 -35.10
N PRO A 98 20.75 -21.70 -34.42
CA PRO A 98 21.07 -20.99 -33.19
C PRO A 98 21.59 -21.98 -32.13
N PRO A 99 22.65 -21.62 -31.38
CA PRO A 99 23.17 -22.48 -30.33
C PRO A 99 22.10 -22.68 -29.25
N THR A 100 21.81 -23.94 -28.93
CA THR A 100 20.92 -24.34 -27.84
C THR A 100 21.48 -23.82 -26.52
N ARG A 101 20.79 -22.85 -25.90
CA ARG A 101 21.10 -22.40 -24.55
C ARG A 101 20.82 -23.53 -23.56
N SER A 102 21.74 -23.77 -22.63
CA SER A 102 21.55 -24.71 -21.54
C SER A 102 20.41 -24.26 -20.63
N THR A 103 19.33 -25.03 -20.59
CA THR A 103 18.25 -24.86 -19.62
C THR A 103 18.63 -25.58 -18.33
N VAL A 104 18.89 -24.84 -17.26
CA VAL A 104 18.94 -25.41 -15.91
C VAL A 104 17.50 -25.76 -15.52
N LYS A 105 17.22 -27.06 -15.39
CA LYS A 105 15.94 -27.56 -14.93
C LYS A 105 15.83 -27.20 -13.45
N PHE A 106 14.95 -26.26 -13.10
CA PHE A 106 14.62 -25.97 -11.72
C PHE A 106 13.99 -27.23 -11.12
N VAL A 107 14.72 -27.93 -10.27
CA VAL A 107 14.15 -29.00 -9.45
C VAL A 107 13.42 -28.30 -8.31
N PRO A 108 12.10 -28.49 -8.15
CA PRO A 108 11.39 -27.92 -7.03
C PRO A 108 11.98 -28.50 -5.73
N PRO A 109 12.23 -27.66 -4.72
CA PRO A 109 12.74 -28.13 -3.43
C PRO A 109 11.74 -29.12 -2.83
N VAL A 110 12.25 -30.26 -2.39
CA VAL A 110 11.47 -31.28 -1.70
C VAL A 110 11.00 -30.67 -0.38
N VAL A 111 9.69 -30.69 -0.16
CA VAL A 111 9.07 -30.31 1.12
C VAL A 111 9.42 -31.42 2.11
N GLU A 112 10.43 -31.17 2.95
CA GLU A 112 10.68 -31.97 4.14
C GLU A 112 9.54 -31.72 5.14
N LYS A 113 9.12 -32.78 5.84
CA LYS A 113 7.98 -32.78 6.75
C LYS A 113 8.28 -31.90 7.97
N ASP A 114 7.29 -31.15 8.41
CA ASP A 114 7.27 -30.24 9.58
C ASP A 114 7.68 -30.85 10.94
N GLU A 115 8.15 -32.10 11.00
CA GLU A 115 8.30 -32.86 12.26
C GLU A 115 9.68 -32.72 12.93
N ASP A 116 10.66 -32.03 12.33
CA ASP A 116 11.96 -31.72 12.97
C ASP A 116 12.18 -30.22 13.23
N VAL A 117 11.11 -29.43 13.28
CA VAL A 117 11.18 -28.12 13.95
C VAL A 117 11.17 -28.39 15.44
N ALA A 118 12.37 -28.41 16.05
CA ALA A 118 12.55 -28.49 17.48
C ALA A 118 11.57 -27.54 18.18
N ALA A 119 10.63 -28.11 18.92
CA ALA A 119 9.74 -27.39 19.83
C ALA A 119 10.57 -26.90 21.03
N GLU A 120 11.49 -25.97 20.78
CA GLU A 120 12.21 -25.29 21.84
C GLU A 120 11.40 -24.06 22.24
N LYS A 121 10.75 -24.20 23.40
CA LYS A 121 9.93 -23.17 24.05
C LYS A 121 10.75 -21.87 24.09
N PRO A 122 10.17 -20.72 23.71
CA PRO A 122 10.88 -19.45 23.83
C PRO A 122 11.25 -19.23 25.32
N PRO A 123 12.53 -18.94 25.63
CA PRO A 123 12.95 -18.67 27.00
C PRO A 123 12.22 -17.43 27.54
N ALA A 124 11.93 -17.45 28.84
CA ALA A 124 11.28 -16.35 29.53
C ALA A 124 12.14 -15.07 29.44
N VAL A 125 11.47 -13.92 29.34
CA VAL A 125 12.05 -12.60 29.04
C VAL A 125 13.09 -12.14 30.09
N GLU A 126 13.20 -12.82 31.23
CA GLU A 126 14.04 -12.42 32.37
C GLU A 126 15.53 -12.79 32.17
N ASP A 127 15.87 -13.78 31.34
CA ASP A 127 17.26 -14.16 31.07
C ASP A 127 17.93 -13.33 29.96
N LEU A 128 17.14 -12.62 29.14
CA LEU A 128 17.64 -11.72 28.08
C LEU A 128 18.17 -10.39 28.62
N ALA A 129 17.91 -10.06 29.90
CA ALA A 129 18.36 -8.81 30.53
C ALA A 129 19.75 -8.92 31.16
N GLN A 130 20.32 -10.12 31.30
CA GLN A 130 21.60 -10.36 31.96
C GLN A 130 22.74 -10.78 31.02
N GLN A 131 22.44 -11.08 29.75
CA GLN A 131 23.47 -11.42 28.76
C GLN A 131 24.01 -10.15 28.08
N LYS A 132 25.00 -9.52 28.73
CA LYS A 132 25.84 -8.47 28.15
C LYS A 132 27.02 -9.07 27.39
N GLU A 133 26.80 -9.86 26.35
CA GLU A 133 27.91 -10.28 25.47
C GLU A 133 27.46 -10.36 24.00
N ASP A 134 28.22 -9.71 23.13
CA ASP A 134 28.04 -9.68 21.67
C ASP A 134 28.15 -11.09 21.07
N ILE A 135 27.19 -11.46 20.22
CA ILE A 135 27.19 -12.75 19.51
C ILE A 135 26.95 -12.48 18.02
N GLY A 136 28.04 -12.30 17.26
CA GLY A 136 28.06 -12.24 15.80
C GLY A 136 28.11 -13.66 15.20
N THR A 137 27.46 -13.86 14.04
CA THR A 137 27.26 -15.18 13.43
C THR A 137 28.35 -15.61 12.44
N GLU A 138 29.47 -14.88 12.28
CA GLU A 138 30.50 -15.27 11.30
C GLU A 138 31.93 -14.98 11.75
N THR A 139 32.84 -15.95 11.50
CA THR A 139 34.26 -15.96 11.88
C THR A 139 35.17 -15.99 10.64
N LYS A 140 35.94 -14.88 10.44
CA LYS A 140 37.27 -14.68 9.78
C LYS A 140 37.47 -15.10 8.29
N ALA A 141 38.41 -14.53 7.50
CA ALA A 141 39.70 -13.89 7.78
C ALA A 141 40.02 -12.73 6.80
N GLY A 142 40.81 -11.75 7.26
CA GLY A 142 41.30 -10.62 6.44
C GLY A 142 42.57 -10.99 5.67
N ASN A 143 42.60 -10.67 4.38
CA ASN A 143 43.77 -10.82 3.52
C ASN A 143 44.50 -9.47 3.44
N ASP A 144 45.68 -9.37 4.04
CA ASP A 144 46.68 -8.34 3.72
C ASP A 144 47.44 -8.83 2.49
N ASP A 145 47.09 -8.32 1.31
CA ASP A 145 47.99 -8.27 0.15
C ASP A 145 47.43 -7.28 -0.88
N ALA A 146 47.95 -6.05 -0.84
CA ALA A 146 48.01 -5.14 -1.98
C ALA A 146 49.46 -5.14 -2.47
N PRO A 147 49.68 -5.46 -3.76
CA PRO A 147 49.95 -4.39 -4.72
C PRO A 147 48.91 -4.28 -5.85
#